data_AF-A0A7R9GWC9-F1
#
_entry.id   AF-A0A7R9GWC9-F1
#
_cell.length_a   1.000
_cell.length_b   1.000
_cell.length_c   1.000
_cell.angle_alpha   90.00
_cell.angle_beta   90.00
_cell.angle_gamma   90.00
#
_symmetry.space_group_name_H-M   'P 1'
#
loop_
_entity.id
_entity.type
_entity.pdbx_description
1 polymer ?
#
loop_
_entity_poly.entity_id
_entity_poly.type
_entity_poly.pdbx_seq_one_letter_code
_entity_poly.pdbx_strand_id
1 'polypeptide(L)'
;MIGLEDDDNILVLFYTFSERVDSHSSLLERSGVPYQLSFDRRTMYRKLVGLISSRIESNYSSRPWFPLIVVVQGLPPPPPSSVSSPSTLHASGAGRKCGWCRWCDMVTMSSERSSGRRKADTSSNGRGEVGGGGAGPNMQAPPPAAEDTPNHLVYKKMEQIIEKMQDEATGVPVKTVKSFMSKIPSVFTGTDLIMWMLKNLDVEDQAEALHLGHLMSAHGYFFPIDDHMLTIKNDNTFYRFQTPYFWPSNCWEPENTDYAVYLCKRTMQNKTRLELADYEAENLARLQKMFSRKWEFIFMQAEAQSKVDKKRDKLERKVLDSQERAFWDVHRPMPGCVNTTEIDIKKACRMNKPVPGRSRHQPGVAEGCSSPSTSEVELVTPADAIKKHIATLRQRLDRRNFKLSKVAEAYIGYFEQYVEYDYFFTPPELPSPWVSDSPEFWDQEKIAKEIPARRVKRWAFSLQELLQDSVGREHFIKFLDKEFSGENLKFWEAVQQLKALPQKDVQNKVDEIWTEFLAPDASCPINVDSRSHEATKRNMENPDRWSFDVAAAHVYHLMKTDSYSRYLRSEMYKDFLNGSKKKTSVKGIRSIVSFSARKETVTS
;
A
#
# COMPACT_ATOMS: atom_id res chain seq x y z
N MET A 1 7.15 34.17 12.62
CA MET A 1 7.62 32.92 11.99
C MET A 1 7.31 31.81 12.98
N ILE A 2 6.15 31.17 12.84
CA ILE A 2 5.63 30.16 13.77
C ILE A 2 5.94 28.79 13.18
N GLY A 3 6.29 27.85 14.07
CA GLY A 3 6.87 26.55 13.78
C GLY A 3 6.10 25.70 12.80
N LEU A 4 6.86 24.98 11.98
CA LEU A 4 6.45 23.70 11.42
C LEU A 4 6.50 22.69 12.58
N GLU A 5 5.49 22.73 13.44
CA GLU A 5 5.16 21.60 14.31
C GLU A 5 4.16 20.75 13.52
N ASP A 6 4.67 19.89 12.65
CA ASP A 6 3.92 18.80 12.00
C ASP A 6 4.94 17.78 11.46
N ASP A 7 5.91 17.38 12.30
CA ASP A 7 6.94 16.37 11.99
C ASP A 7 6.36 14.94 11.90
N ASP A 8 5.12 14.73 12.36
CA ASP A 8 4.43 13.43 12.28
C ASP A 8 4.15 13.01 10.83
N ASN A 9 4.12 13.94 9.86
CA ASN A 9 3.95 13.61 8.44
C ASN A 9 5.25 13.24 7.73
N ILE A 10 6.41 13.63 8.27
CA ILE A 10 7.73 13.37 7.68
C ILE A 10 8.18 11.94 8.01
N LEU A 11 7.96 11.50 9.27
CA LEU A 11 8.26 10.13 9.67
C LEU A 11 7.42 9.09 8.91
N VAL A 12 6.15 9.39 8.61
CA VAL A 12 5.25 8.44 7.92
C VAL A 12 5.70 8.14 6.49
N LEU A 13 6.31 9.10 5.78
CA LEU A 13 6.81 8.88 4.41
C LEU A 13 8.11 8.07 4.36
N PHE A 14 8.99 8.22 5.35
CA PHE A 14 10.25 7.46 5.40
C PHE A 14 10.08 6.05 5.99
N TYR A 15 9.25 5.88 7.03
CA TYR A 15 8.96 4.56 7.61
C TYR A 15 8.28 3.62 6.61
N THR A 16 7.35 4.15 5.80
CA THR A 16 6.66 3.37 4.76
C THR A 16 7.56 2.95 3.60
N PHE A 17 8.69 3.65 3.39
CA PHE A 17 9.68 3.26 2.40
C PHE A 17 10.61 2.16 2.93
N SER A 18 11.00 2.23 4.21
CA SER A 18 11.85 1.22 4.87
C SER A 18 11.13 -0.13 5.06
N GLU A 19 9.88 -0.15 5.53
CA GLU A 19 9.12 -1.39 5.73
C GLU A 19 8.89 -2.18 4.42
N ARG A 20 8.85 -1.47 3.27
CA ARG A 20 8.73 -2.09 1.94
C ARG A 20 10.00 -2.81 1.50
N VAL A 21 11.17 -2.40 1.98
CA VAL A 21 12.45 -3.01 1.65
C VAL A 21 12.65 -4.30 2.47
N ASP A 22 12.28 -4.28 3.76
CA ASP A 22 12.40 -5.46 4.65
C ASP A 22 11.42 -6.58 4.31
N SER A 23 10.21 -6.22 3.87
CA SER A 23 9.22 -7.21 3.39
C SER A 23 9.59 -7.82 2.03
N HIS A 24 10.36 -7.12 1.19
CA HIS A 24 10.93 -7.68 -0.05
C HIS A 24 12.13 -8.59 0.22
N SER A 25 12.97 -8.28 1.21
CA SER A 25 14.13 -9.11 1.60
C SER A 25 13.69 -10.48 2.16
N SER A 26 12.70 -10.49 3.05
CA SER A 26 12.18 -11.72 3.68
C SER A 26 11.40 -12.66 2.73
N LEU A 27 10.86 -12.14 1.63
CA LEU A 27 10.24 -12.95 0.56
C LEU A 27 11.28 -13.63 -0.35
N LEU A 28 12.48 -13.06 -0.47
CA LEU A 28 13.52 -13.52 -1.39
C LEU A 28 14.52 -14.50 -0.74
N GLU A 29 14.76 -14.43 0.58
CA GLU A 29 15.58 -15.42 1.29
C GLU A 29 15.03 -16.86 1.20
N ARG A 30 13.72 -17.03 0.96
CA ARG A 30 13.10 -18.34 0.73
C ARG A 30 13.33 -18.92 -0.67
N SER A 31 13.95 -18.17 -1.59
CA SER A 31 14.19 -18.57 -2.98
C SER A 31 15.65 -18.93 -3.31
N GLY A 32 16.58 -18.80 -2.36
CA GLY A 32 17.95 -19.31 -2.50
C GLY A 32 18.84 -18.62 -3.55
N VAL A 33 18.50 -17.41 -4.00
CA VAL A 33 19.30 -16.63 -4.97
C VAL A 33 20.06 -15.52 -4.23
N PRO A 34 21.41 -15.43 -4.32
CA PRO A 34 22.15 -14.31 -3.77
C PRO A 34 21.95 -13.08 -4.66
N TYR A 35 21.32 -12.02 -4.13
CA TYR A 35 21.20 -10.73 -4.83
C TYR A 35 22.02 -9.67 -4.09
N GLN A 36 22.95 -9.06 -4.83
CA GLN A 36 23.63 -7.83 -4.45
C GLN A 36 22.77 -6.66 -4.97
N LEU A 37 22.00 -6.01 -4.10
CA LEU A 37 21.19 -4.83 -4.46
C LEU A 37 22.13 -3.65 -4.76
N SER A 38 22.42 -3.38 -6.03
CA SER A 38 22.99 -2.09 -6.44
C SER A 38 21.87 -1.06 -6.52
N PHE A 39 21.70 -0.25 -5.48
CA PHE A 39 20.81 0.91 -5.50
C PHE A 39 21.37 1.99 -6.44
N ASP A 40 20.76 2.19 -7.62
CA ASP A 40 21.11 3.29 -8.51
C ASP A 40 20.50 4.62 -8.01
N ARG A 41 21.38 5.48 -7.51
CA ARG A 41 21.09 6.81 -6.94
C ARG A 41 20.45 7.76 -7.96
N ARG A 42 20.64 7.55 -9.26
CA ARG A 42 20.00 8.37 -10.32
C ARG A 42 18.52 8.05 -10.50
N THR A 43 18.13 6.80 -10.30
CA THR A 43 16.74 6.35 -10.49
C THR A 43 15.84 6.92 -9.40
N MET A 44 16.33 7.02 -8.16
CA MET A 44 15.57 7.63 -7.06
C MET A 44 15.36 9.13 -7.27
N TYR A 45 16.40 9.87 -7.68
CA TYR A 45 16.29 11.30 -8.02
C TYR A 45 15.32 11.52 -9.18
N ARG A 46 15.36 10.69 -10.23
CA ARG A 46 14.38 10.75 -11.33
C ARG A 46 12.96 10.42 -10.89
N LYS A 47 12.77 9.44 -10.01
CA LYS A 47 11.45 9.09 -9.45
C LYS A 47 10.92 10.20 -8.54
N LEU A 48 11.75 10.85 -7.74
CA LEU A 48 11.38 11.99 -6.90
C LEU A 48 11.00 13.21 -7.75
N VAL A 49 11.83 13.55 -8.75
CA VAL A 49 11.54 14.63 -9.71
C VAL A 49 10.29 14.30 -10.55
N GLY A 50 10.11 13.04 -10.95
CA GLY A 50 8.94 12.56 -11.67
C GLY A 50 7.65 12.61 -10.85
N LEU A 51 7.72 12.27 -9.56
CA LEU A 51 6.60 12.41 -8.62
C LEU A 51 6.23 13.88 -8.39
N ILE A 52 7.21 14.76 -8.29
CA ILE A 52 7.01 16.21 -8.19
C ILE A 52 6.38 16.75 -9.48
N SER A 53 6.87 16.35 -10.65
CA SER A 53 6.31 16.75 -11.96
C SER A 53 4.90 16.18 -12.22
N SER A 54 4.64 14.93 -11.86
CA SER A 54 3.30 14.33 -11.98
C SER A 54 2.28 15.00 -11.06
N ARG A 55 2.73 15.49 -9.88
CA ARG A 55 1.91 16.32 -8.97
C ARG A 55 1.61 17.72 -9.53
N ILE A 56 2.49 18.26 -10.37
CA ILE A 56 2.28 19.54 -11.07
C ILE A 56 1.16 19.41 -12.12
N GLU A 57 1.08 18.27 -12.82
CA GLU A 57 0.05 18.03 -13.85
C GLU A 57 -1.32 17.65 -13.28
N SER A 58 -1.38 17.02 -12.09
CA SER A 58 -2.65 16.52 -11.53
C SER A 58 -3.51 17.57 -10.79
N ASN A 59 -3.07 18.83 -10.66
CA ASN A 59 -3.85 19.88 -9.98
C ASN A 59 -5.07 20.40 -10.77
N TYR A 60 -5.40 19.76 -11.90
CA TYR A 60 -6.66 19.92 -12.62
C TYR A 60 -7.53 18.64 -12.61
N SER A 61 -7.62 17.88 -11.50
CA SER A 61 -8.82 17.06 -11.28
C SER A 61 -9.04 16.70 -9.81
N SER A 62 -10.28 16.81 -9.37
CA SER A 62 -10.74 16.47 -8.03
C SER A 62 -10.74 14.95 -7.85
N ARG A 63 -9.80 14.38 -7.07
CA ARG A 63 -9.88 12.98 -6.58
C ARG A 63 -9.43 12.84 -5.12
N PRO A 64 -10.07 11.93 -4.34
CA PRO A 64 -9.82 11.78 -2.91
C PRO A 64 -8.58 10.92 -2.61
N TRP A 65 -8.15 11.02 -1.35
CA TRP A 65 -6.91 10.52 -0.76
C TRP A 65 -6.76 8.99 -0.79
N PHE A 66 -5.54 8.50 -1.03
CA PHE A 66 -5.15 7.09 -0.92
C PHE A 66 -5.28 6.59 0.53
N PRO A 67 -5.87 5.41 0.80
CA PRO A 67 -5.81 4.78 2.12
C PRO A 67 -4.55 3.91 2.24
N LEU A 68 -3.71 4.24 3.24
CA LEU A 68 -2.60 3.43 3.76
C LEU A 68 -3.13 2.10 4.33
N ILE A 69 -2.51 0.96 3.99
CA ILE A 69 -2.82 -0.36 4.57
C ILE A 69 -1.63 -0.77 5.43
N VAL A 70 -1.83 -0.78 6.75
CA VAL A 70 -0.90 -1.36 7.75
C VAL A 70 -1.21 -2.85 7.88
N VAL A 71 -0.24 -3.71 7.65
CA VAL A 71 -0.30 -5.16 7.96
C VAL A 71 0.17 -5.32 9.41
N VAL A 72 -0.68 -5.88 10.28
CA VAL A 72 -0.31 -6.23 11.66
C VAL A 72 -0.30 -7.76 11.70
N GLN A 73 0.86 -8.36 12.01
CA GLN A 73 0.96 -9.80 12.27
C GLN A 73 0.32 -10.13 13.62
N GLY A 74 -0.63 -11.06 13.62
CA GLY A 74 -1.29 -11.59 14.82
C GLY A 74 -0.66 -12.89 15.32
N LEU A 75 -0.60 -13.02 16.64
CA LEU A 75 -0.15 -14.19 17.41
C LEU A 75 -0.92 -15.48 17.06
N PRO A 76 -0.34 -16.68 17.33
CA PRO A 76 -0.96 -17.96 17.00
C PRO A 76 -2.19 -18.27 17.88
N PRO A 77 -3.22 -18.97 17.34
CA PRO A 77 -4.43 -19.33 18.08
C PRO A 77 -4.21 -20.54 19.03
N PRO A 78 -4.99 -20.66 20.13
CA PRO A 78 -4.95 -21.82 21.03
C PRO A 78 -5.66 -23.06 20.44
N PRO A 79 -5.37 -24.28 20.95
CA PRO A 79 -5.87 -25.53 20.37
C PRO A 79 -7.36 -25.78 20.61
N PRO A 80 -8.02 -26.61 19.77
CA PRO A 80 -9.47 -26.78 19.77
C PRO A 80 -9.97 -27.66 20.92
N SER A 81 -11.03 -27.19 21.59
CA SER A 81 -11.89 -28.00 22.45
C SER A 81 -13.07 -28.59 21.66
N SER A 82 -13.62 -29.66 22.21
CA SER A 82 -14.35 -30.74 21.56
C SER A 82 -15.88 -30.65 21.63
N VAL A 83 -16.55 -31.30 20.64
CA VAL A 83 -17.96 -31.81 20.60
C VAL A 83 -19.04 -30.70 20.42
N SER A 84 -20.03 -30.76 19.52
CA SER A 84 -21.04 -31.82 19.28
C SER A 84 -21.74 -31.76 17.90
N SER A 85 -22.28 -32.92 17.49
CA SER A 85 -23.01 -33.29 16.26
C SER A 85 -24.33 -32.53 15.94
N PRO A 86 -24.87 -32.67 14.71
CA PRO A 86 -25.86 -31.75 14.13
C PRO A 86 -27.32 -32.24 14.22
N SER A 87 -28.26 -31.29 14.24
CA SER A 87 -29.69 -31.52 14.09
C SER A 87 -30.14 -31.26 12.64
N THR A 88 -30.92 -32.21 12.14
CA THR A 88 -31.51 -32.36 10.81
C THR A 88 -32.43 -31.20 10.42
N LEU A 89 -32.30 -30.65 9.20
CA LEU A 89 -33.33 -29.82 8.58
C LEU A 89 -33.49 -30.13 7.08
N HIS A 90 -34.75 -30.22 6.69
CA HIS A 90 -35.29 -30.71 5.43
C HIS A 90 -35.01 -29.80 4.22
N ALA A 91 -34.96 -30.43 3.05
CA ALA A 91 -34.82 -29.81 1.74
C ALA A 91 -36.10 -29.09 1.29
N SER A 92 -35.95 -27.90 0.72
CA SER A 92 -36.93 -27.30 -0.20
C SER A 92 -36.18 -26.65 -1.37
N GLY A 93 -36.37 -27.20 -2.57
CA GLY A 93 -35.75 -26.74 -3.80
C GLY A 93 -36.43 -25.50 -4.39
N ALA A 94 -35.63 -24.54 -4.80
CA ALA A 94 -35.98 -23.51 -5.77
C ALA A 94 -34.77 -23.30 -6.68
N GLY A 95 -34.85 -23.83 -7.90
CA GLY A 95 -33.77 -23.84 -8.87
C GLY A 95 -33.44 -22.44 -9.39
N ARG A 96 -32.31 -21.89 -8.96
CA ARG A 96 -31.58 -20.86 -9.72
C ARG A 96 -30.66 -21.59 -10.70
N LYS A 97 -30.77 -21.31 -12.01
CA LYS A 97 -29.78 -21.78 -12.99
C LYS A 97 -28.41 -21.23 -12.57
N CYS A 98 -27.43 -22.11 -12.37
CA CYS A 98 -26.07 -21.72 -12.00
C CYS A 98 -25.42 -20.88 -13.12
N GLY A 99 -24.45 -20.03 -12.77
CA GLY A 99 -23.70 -19.21 -13.73
C GLY A 99 -23.01 -20.02 -14.83
N TRP A 100 -22.80 -21.32 -14.60
CA TRP A 100 -22.24 -22.28 -15.54
C TRP A 100 -23.23 -22.76 -16.61
N CYS A 101 -24.54 -22.80 -16.34
CA CYS A 101 -25.53 -23.05 -17.40
C CYS A 101 -25.46 -21.93 -18.48
N ARG A 102 -25.12 -20.69 -18.08
CA ARG A 102 -24.92 -19.59 -19.03
C ARG A 102 -23.69 -19.77 -19.93
N TRP A 103 -22.65 -20.49 -19.49
CA TRP A 103 -21.51 -20.83 -20.35
C TRP A 103 -21.92 -21.76 -21.49
N CYS A 104 -22.73 -22.79 -21.21
CA CYS A 104 -23.30 -23.63 -22.25
C CYS A 104 -24.17 -22.84 -23.24
N ASP A 105 -25.00 -21.91 -22.76
CA ASP A 105 -25.89 -21.09 -23.60
C ASP A 105 -25.13 -20.07 -24.46
N MET A 106 -24.05 -19.49 -23.95
CA MET A 106 -23.21 -18.53 -24.70
C MET A 106 -22.37 -19.21 -25.78
N VAL A 107 -21.87 -20.42 -25.53
CA VAL A 107 -21.05 -21.13 -26.52
C VAL A 107 -21.89 -21.63 -27.70
N THR A 108 -23.19 -21.88 -27.52
CA THR A 108 -24.12 -22.11 -28.64
C THR A 108 -24.33 -20.87 -29.53
N MET A 109 -24.30 -19.66 -28.97
CA MET A 109 -24.51 -18.40 -29.73
C MET A 109 -23.31 -17.99 -30.59
N SER A 110 -22.08 -18.34 -30.20
CA SER A 110 -20.88 -18.06 -31.01
C SER A 110 -20.79 -18.95 -32.27
N SER A 111 -21.40 -20.14 -32.25
CA SER A 111 -21.44 -21.06 -33.41
C SER A 111 -22.27 -20.51 -34.56
N GLU A 112 -23.29 -19.70 -34.30
CA GLU A 112 -24.21 -19.18 -35.32
C GLU A 112 -23.65 -17.95 -36.06
N ARG A 113 -22.73 -17.20 -35.44
CA ARG A 113 -22.05 -16.06 -36.10
C ARG A 113 -20.97 -16.49 -37.11
N SER A 114 -20.50 -17.73 -37.06
CA SER A 114 -19.49 -18.27 -37.98
C SER A 114 -20.07 -18.90 -39.26
N SER A 115 -21.39 -19.05 -39.38
CA SER A 115 -22.06 -19.67 -40.53
C SER A 115 -23.11 -18.74 -41.14
N GLY A 116 -22.66 -17.65 -41.77
CA GLY A 116 -23.59 -16.68 -42.39
C GLY A 116 -22.91 -15.57 -43.18
N ARG A 117 -22.00 -15.92 -44.11
CA ARG A 117 -21.53 -14.97 -45.14
C ARG A 117 -21.91 -15.51 -46.51
N ARG A 118 -22.95 -14.93 -47.13
CA ARG A 118 -23.05 -14.74 -48.59
C ARG A 118 -24.19 -13.80 -49.01
N LYS A 119 -23.78 -12.88 -49.88
CA LYS A 119 -24.50 -12.04 -50.87
C LYS A 119 -25.36 -10.86 -50.39
N ALA A 120 -24.88 -9.69 -50.81
CA ALA A 120 -25.61 -8.44 -50.95
C ALA A 120 -26.56 -8.53 -52.15
N ASP A 121 -27.73 -7.89 -52.03
CA ASP A 121 -28.42 -7.24 -53.14
C ASP A 121 -29.25 -6.06 -52.60
N THR A 122 -29.21 -4.98 -53.38
CA THR A 122 -29.86 -3.67 -53.25
C THR A 122 -31.38 -3.72 -53.42
N SER A 123 -32.14 -2.94 -52.62
CA SER A 123 -33.19 -2.00 -53.08
C SER A 123 -34.04 -1.46 -51.91
N SER A 124 -34.64 -0.31 -52.17
CA SER A 124 -35.28 0.71 -51.34
C SER A 124 -36.72 0.47 -50.84
N ASN A 125 -37.07 1.25 -49.80
CA ASN A 125 -38.38 1.84 -49.47
C ASN A 125 -39.49 1.00 -48.79
N GLY A 126 -40.11 1.58 -47.74
CA GLY A 126 -41.45 1.20 -47.26
C GLY A 126 -41.71 1.39 -45.76
N ARG A 127 -42.51 2.41 -45.40
CA ARG A 127 -43.19 2.57 -44.10
C ARG A 127 -44.33 1.54 -43.97
N GLY A 128 -44.60 1.05 -42.75
CA GLY A 128 -45.81 0.26 -42.41
C GLY A 128 -45.82 -0.24 -40.97
N GLU A 129 -46.99 -0.21 -40.35
CA GLU A 129 -47.30 -0.22 -38.91
C GLU A 129 -47.34 -1.60 -38.19
N VAL A 130 -47.07 -1.53 -36.86
CA VAL A 130 -47.69 -2.20 -35.68
C VAL A 130 -48.01 -3.72 -35.69
N GLY A 131 -47.44 -4.42 -34.69
CA GLY A 131 -48.15 -5.47 -33.94
C GLY A 131 -47.32 -6.67 -33.46
N GLY A 132 -47.32 -6.96 -32.14
CA GLY A 132 -47.07 -8.31 -31.59
C GLY A 132 -45.91 -8.43 -30.61
N GLY A 133 -46.23 -8.65 -29.33
CA GLY A 133 -45.28 -8.73 -28.22
C GLY A 133 -44.35 -9.94 -28.22
N GLY A 134 -43.13 -9.70 -27.75
CA GLY A 134 -42.15 -10.72 -27.36
C GLY A 134 -41.17 -10.08 -26.40
N ALA A 135 -41.26 -10.44 -25.11
CA ALA A 135 -40.37 -9.95 -24.08
C ALA A 135 -38.92 -10.35 -24.42
N GLY A 136 -38.10 -9.37 -24.78
CA GLY A 136 -36.66 -9.56 -25.01
C GLY A 136 -35.96 -10.05 -23.73
N PRO A 137 -34.81 -10.73 -23.85
CA PRO A 137 -34.06 -11.17 -22.69
C PRO A 137 -33.62 -9.96 -21.89
N ASN A 138 -34.07 -9.91 -20.65
CA ASN A 138 -33.73 -8.89 -19.67
C ASN A 138 -32.20 -8.85 -19.50
N MET A 139 -31.53 -7.88 -20.13
CA MET A 139 -30.13 -7.57 -19.84
C MET A 139 -30.09 -7.09 -18.38
N GLN A 140 -29.67 -7.99 -17.49
CA GLN A 140 -29.40 -7.62 -16.11
C GLN A 140 -28.29 -6.59 -16.10
N ALA A 141 -28.61 -5.41 -15.57
CA ALA A 141 -27.64 -4.37 -15.23
C ALA A 141 -26.49 -4.96 -14.40
N PRO A 142 -25.25 -4.44 -14.56
CA PRO A 142 -24.08 -4.93 -13.84
C PRO A 142 -24.32 -4.91 -12.31
N PRO A 143 -23.75 -5.86 -11.56
CA PRO A 143 -23.86 -5.88 -10.11
C PRO A 143 -23.34 -4.56 -9.52
N PRO A 144 -23.94 -4.06 -8.42
CA PRO A 144 -23.65 -2.71 -7.94
C PRO A 144 -22.22 -2.61 -7.37
N ALA A 145 -21.46 -1.65 -7.90
CA ALA A 145 -20.22 -1.07 -7.35
C ALA A 145 -19.03 -2.01 -7.06
N ALA A 146 -18.76 -2.97 -7.95
CA ALA A 146 -17.44 -3.63 -7.98
C ALA A 146 -16.29 -2.67 -8.38
N GLU A 147 -16.62 -1.53 -9.01
CA GLU A 147 -15.67 -0.60 -9.61
C GLU A 147 -14.73 0.11 -8.62
N ASP A 148 -15.07 0.15 -7.33
CA ASP A 148 -14.34 0.91 -6.30
C ASP A 148 -13.57 0.03 -5.31
N THR A 149 -13.53 -1.30 -5.50
CA THR A 149 -12.71 -2.15 -4.63
C THR A 149 -11.23 -1.98 -4.99
N PRO A 150 -10.31 -1.86 -4.01
CA PRO A 150 -8.89 -1.66 -4.30
C PRO A 150 -8.27 -2.75 -5.20
N ASN A 151 -8.77 -3.99 -5.12
CA ASN A 151 -8.29 -5.10 -5.93
C ASN A 151 -8.77 -4.98 -7.39
N HIS A 152 -9.98 -4.51 -7.62
CA HIS A 152 -10.53 -4.35 -8.96
C HIS A 152 -9.80 -3.29 -9.79
N LEU A 153 -9.27 -2.23 -9.15
CA LEU A 153 -8.40 -1.27 -9.82
C LEU A 153 -7.10 -1.90 -10.36
N VAL A 154 -6.56 -2.90 -9.65
CA VAL A 154 -5.36 -3.63 -10.10
C VAL A 154 -5.71 -4.51 -11.30
N TYR A 155 -6.82 -5.23 -11.25
CA TYR A 155 -7.31 -6.04 -12.38
C TYR A 155 -7.52 -5.20 -13.65
N LYS A 156 -8.20 -4.05 -13.53
CA LYS A 156 -8.38 -3.12 -14.66
C LYS A 156 -7.04 -2.68 -15.28
N LYS A 157 -6.01 -2.43 -14.46
CA LYS A 157 -4.67 -2.07 -14.97
C LYS A 157 -3.98 -3.24 -15.68
N MET A 158 -4.08 -4.45 -15.14
CA MET A 158 -3.52 -5.64 -15.78
C MET A 158 -4.22 -5.91 -17.12
N GLU A 159 -5.54 -5.77 -17.17
CA GLU A 159 -6.35 -5.97 -18.38
C GLU A 159 -6.00 -4.99 -19.49
N GLN A 160 -5.77 -3.72 -19.16
CA GLN A 160 -5.28 -2.73 -20.12
C GLN A 160 -3.92 -3.10 -20.73
N ILE A 161 -3.06 -3.79 -19.96
CA ILE A 161 -1.79 -4.31 -20.49
C ILE A 161 -2.06 -5.50 -21.41
N ILE A 162 -2.96 -6.42 -21.02
CA ILE A 162 -3.34 -7.58 -21.84
C ILE A 162 -3.93 -7.14 -23.19
N GLU A 163 -4.79 -6.12 -23.20
CA GLU A 163 -5.36 -5.57 -24.44
C GLU A 163 -4.25 -5.09 -25.39
N LYS A 164 -3.23 -4.39 -24.86
CA LYS A 164 -2.06 -3.98 -25.66
C LYS A 164 -1.21 -5.17 -26.12
N MET A 165 -1.07 -6.19 -25.28
CA MET A 165 -0.35 -7.42 -25.64
C MET A 165 -1.06 -8.20 -26.76
N GLN A 166 -2.37 -8.05 -26.89
CA GLN A 166 -3.19 -8.73 -27.90
C GLN A 166 -3.40 -7.91 -29.18
N ASP A 167 -2.82 -6.70 -29.28
CA ASP A 167 -2.91 -5.86 -30.46
C ASP A 167 -2.33 -6.56 -31.71
N GLU A 168 -3.03 -6.47 -32.84
CA GLU A 168 -2.67 -7.21 -34.06
C GLU A 168 -1.34 -6.76 -34.68
N ALA A 169 -0.95 -5.50 -34.49
CA ALA A 169 0.23 -4.92 -35.13
C ALA A 169 1.43 -4.83 -34.17
N THR A 170 1.17 -4.49 -32.91
CA THR A 170 2.18 -4.15 -31.91
C THR A 170 2.25 -5.14 -30.76
N GLY A 171 1.31 -6.08 -30.67
CA GLY A 171 1.20 -7.07 -29.60
C GLY A 171 2.26 -8.18 -29.63
N VAL A 172 2.10 -9.13 -28.70
CA VAL A 172 2.95 -10.33 -28.60
C VAL A 172 2.62 -11.26 -29.77
N PRO A 173 3.61 -11.78 -30.52
CA PRO A 173 3.37 -12.59 -31.70
C PRO A 173 2.77 -13.96 -31.36
N VAL A 174 1.46 -14.10 -31.51
CA VAL A 174 0.73 -15.36 -31.31
C VAL A 174 0.75 -16.21 -32.58
N LYS A 175 1.20 -17.46 -32.48
CA LYS A 175 1.39 -18.37 -33.62
C LYS A 175 0.77 -19.75 -33.37
N THR A 176 0.55 -20.49 -34.45
CA THR A 176 0.26 -21.93 -34.38
C THR A 176 1.53 -22.71 -34.66
N VAL A 177 2.04 -23.41 -33.65
CA VAL A 177 3.26 -24.21 -33.77
C VAL A 177 2.92 -25.61 -34.29
N LYS A 178 3.60 -26.03 -35.35
CA LYS A 178 3.48 -27.37 -35.93
C LYS A 178 4.78 -28.14 -35.64
N SER A 179 4.63 -29.32 -35.05
CA SER A 179 5.65 -30.33 -34.85
C SER A 179 5.25 -31.61 -35.58
N PHE A 180 6.18 -32.57 -35.70
CA PHE A 180 5.97 -33.86 -36.37
C PHE A 180 4.76 -34.64 -35.81
N MET A 181 4.52 -34.54 -34.50
CA MET A 181 3.45 -35.28 -33.79
C MET A 181 2.29 -34.40 -33.28
N SER A 182 2.41 -33.07 -33.32
CA SER A 182 1.45 -32.17 -32.67
C SER A 182 1.30 -30.83 -33.39
N LYS A 183 0.08 -30.30 -33.37
CA LYS A 183 -0.23 -28.93 -33.77
C LYS A 183 -0.81 -28.20 -32.56
N ILE A 184 -0.15 -27.15 -32.11
CA ILE A 184 -0.50 -26.36 -30.94
C ILE A 184 -0.94 -24.97 -31.41
N PRO A 185 -2.25 -24.68 -31.44
CA PRO A 185 -2.77 -23.40 -31.93
C PRO A 185 -2.63 -22.30 -30.87
N SER A 186 -2.54 -21.06 -31.33
CA SER A 186 -2.63 -19.82 -30.52
C SER A 186 -1.75 -19.80 -29.28
N VAL A 187 -0.43 -19.89 -29.48
CA VAL A 187 0.58 -19.79 -28.41
C VAL A 187 1.63 -18.74 -28.73
N PHE A 188 2.27 -18.21 -27.70
CA PHE A 188 3.44 -17.34 -27.78
C PHE A 188 4.53 -17.86 -26.84
N THR A 189 5.78 -17.42 -27.03
CA THR A 189 6.90 -17.84 -26.18
C THR A 189 7.10 -16.89 -25.00
N GLY A 190 7.70 -17.40 -23.92
CA GLY A 190 8.10 -16.55 -22.78
C GLY A 190 9.09 -15.46 -23.20
N THR A 191 10.05 -15.79 -24.06
CA THR A 191 10.99 -14.81 -24.62
C THR A 191 10.27 -13.69 -25.38
N ASP A 192 9.31 -14.01 -26.24
CA ASP A 192 8.54 -13.00 -26.99
C ASP A 192 7.75 -12.08 -26.05
N LEU A 193 7.16 -12.63 -24.98
CA LEU A 193 6.45 -11.87 -23.95
C LEU A 193 7.39 -10.89 -23.24
N ILE A 194 8.53 -11.36 -22.73
CA ILE A 194 9.47 -10.53 -21.97
C ILE A 194 10.09 -9.45 -22.86
N MET A 195 10.45 -9.76 -24.10
CA MET A 195 10.93 -8.76 -25.07
C MET A 195 9.86 -7.71 -25.37
N TRP A 196 8.59 -8.12 -25.50
CA TRP A 196 7.49 -7.17 -25.68
C TRP A 196 7.35 -6.24 -24.46
N MET A 197 7.44 -6.78 -23.24
CA MET A 197 7.34 -6.01 -22.01
C MET A 197 8.48 -4.99 -21.88
N LEU A 198 9.73 -5.41 -22.11
CA LEU A 198 10.90 -4.51 -22.11
C LEU A 198 10.80 -3.37 -23.13
N LYS A 199 10.12 -3.61 -24.27
CA LYS A 199 9.97 -2.61 -25.33
C LYS A 199 8.82 -1.64 -25.09
N ASN A 200 7.70 -2.13 -24.53
CA ASN A 200 6.43 -1.39 -24.49
C ASN A 200 6.05 -0.89 -23.10
N LEU A 201 6.71 -1.38 -22.04
CA LEU A 201 6.51 -0.95 -20.67
C LEU A 201 7.76 -0.22 -20.16
N ASP A 202 7.56 0.75 -19.25
CA ASP A 202 8.64 1.47 -18.56
C ASP A 202 9.17 0.62 -17.40
N VAL A 203 9.81 -0.50 -17.76
CA VAL A 203 10.48 -1.44 -16.83
C VAL A 203 11.99 -1.22 -16.89
N GLU A 204 12.66 -1.28 -15.74
CA GLU A 204 14.09 -0.96 -15.60
C GLU A 204 14.98 -2.06 -16.19
N ASP A 205 14.61 -3.32 -15.97
CA ASP A 205 15.38 -4.47 -16.42
C ASP A 205 14.53 -5.71 -16.72
N GLN A 206 15.20 -6.78 -17.15
CA GLN A 206 14.56 -8.06 -17.45
C GLN A 206 13.97 -8.74 -16.21
N ALA A 207 14.53 -8.52 -15.02
CA ALA A 207 14.05 -9.13 -13.79
C ALA A 207 12.70 -8.52 -13.37
N GLU A 208 12.54 -7.21 -13.48
CA GLU A 208 11.28 -6.51 -13.26
C GLU A 208 10.21 -6.96 -14.28
N ALA A 209 10.56 -7.00 -15.56
CA ALA A 209 9.66 -7.48 -16.62
C ALA A 209 9.19 -8.92 -16.34
N LEU A 210 10.12 -9.80 -15.97
CA LEU A 210 9.84 -11.18 -15.63
C LEU A 210 8.94 -11.27 -14.39
N HIS A 211 9.21 -10.49 -13.35
CA HIS A 211 8.40 -10.46 -12.14
C HIS A 211 6.96 -9.99 -12.42
N LEU A 212 6.78 -8.92 -13.20
CA LEU A 212 5.46 -8.46 -13.61
C LEU A 212 4.73 -9.54 -14.44
N GLY A 213 5.45 -10.21 -15.34
CA GLY A 213 4.91 -11.34 -16.12
C GLY A 213 4.44 -12.49 -15.22
N HIS A 214 5.22 -12.86 -14.20
CA HIS A 214 4.83 -13.83 -13.19
C HIS A 214 3.54 -13.45 -12.47
N LEU A 215 3.44 -12.19 -12.01
CA LEU A 215 2.25 -11.71 -11.32
C LEU A 215 1.01 -11.78 -12.23
N MET A 216 1.12 -11.36 -13.49
CA MET A 216 0.00 -11.43 -14.44
C MET A 216 -0.41 -12.87 -14.75
N SER A 217 0.56 -13.79 -14.83
CA SER A 217 0.31 -15.24 -15.00
C SER A 217 -0.41 -15.82 -13.78
N ALA A 218 0.06 -15.51 -12.57
CA ALA A 218 -0.53 -15.98 -11.31
C ALA A 218 -1.97 -15.47 -11.06
N HIS A 219 -2.35 -14.35 -11.69
CA HIS A 219 -3.74 -13.84 -11.70
C HIS A 219 -4.59 -14.43 -12.84
N GLY A 220 -4.01 -15.29 -13.68
CA GLY A 220 -4.72 -16.06 -14.69
C GLY A 220 -4.96 -15.34 -16.00
N TYR A 221 -4.24 -14.26 -16.32
CA TYR A 221 -4.43 -13.57 -17.60
C TYR A 221 -3.76 -14.28 -18.80
N PHE A 222 -2.68 -15.00 -18.53
CA PHE A 222 -2.07 -15.96 -19.44
C PHE A 222 -1.43 -17.07 -18.63
N PHE A 223 -1.19 -18.22 -19.24
CA PHE A 223 -0.77 -19.41 -18.51
C PHE A 223 0.11 -20.34 -19.36
N PRO A 224 1.04 -21.10 -18.75
CA PRO A 224 1.80 -22.12 -19.45
C PRO A 224 0.88 -23.26 -19.91
N ILE A 225 1.08 -23.75 -21.13
CA ILE A 225 0.19 -24.77 -21.70
C ILE A 225 0.38 -26.16 -21.08
N ASP A 226 1.58 -26.47 -20.59
CA ASP A 226 2.02 -27.81 -20.16
C ASP A 226 2.32 -27.90 -18.65
N ASP A 227 2.04 -26.85 -17.87
CA ASP A 227 2.32 -26.80 -16.43
C ASP A 227 1.11 -26.22 -15.66
N HIS A 228 0.89 -26.71 -14.44
CA HIS A 228 -0.10 -26.20 -13.49
C HIS A 228 0.42 -24.99 -12.70
N MET A 229 1.74 -24.81 -12.64
CA MET A 229 2.36 -23.68 -11.96
C MET A 229 2.30 -22.43 -12.84
N LEU A 230 1.47 -21.45 -12.45
CA LEU A 230 1.25 -20.19 -13.16
C LEU A 230 2.43 -19.20 -13.03
N THR A 231 3.56 -19.56 -13.65
CA THR A 231 4.82 -18.81 -13.64
C THR A 231 5.28 -18.52 -15.07
N ILE A 232 6.24 -17.61 -15.24
CA ILE A 232 6.80 -17.25 -16.55
C ILE A 232 8.28 -17.56 -16.59
N LYS A 233 8.73 -18.16 -17.67
CA LYS A 233 10.14 -18.44 -17.95
C LYS A 233 10.55 -17.60 -19.16
N ASN A 234 11.70 -16.94 -19.10
CA ASN A 234 12.27 -16.22 -20.24
C ASN A 234 12.97 -17.21 -21.18
N ASP A 235 12.20 -18.11 -21.77
CA ASP A 235 12.67 -19.15 -22.67
C ASP A 235 11.58 -19.47 -23.73
N ASN A 236 11.78 -20.57 -24.46
CA ASN A 236 10.87 -21.02 -25.50
C ASN A 236 9.63 -21.77 -24.97
N THR A 237 9.33 -21.71 -23.66
CA THR A 237 8.10 -22.26 -23.08
C THR A 237 6.89 -21.57 -23.71
N PHE A 238 5.85 -22.35 -24.01
CA PHE A 238 4.64 -21.84 -24.64
C PHE A 238 3.59 -21.41 -23.63
N TYR A 239 3.03 -20.23 -23.88
CA TYR A 239 1.96 -19.63 -23.08
C TYR A 239 0.75 -19.32 -23.96
N ARG A 240 -0.40 -19.16 -23.30
CA ARG A 240 -1.67 -18.81 -23.95
C ARG A 240 -2.39 -17.75 -23.14
N PHE A 241 -3.03 -16.81 -23.83
CA PHE A 241 -3.94 -15.86 -23.20
C PHE A 241 -5.22 -16.54 -22.70
N GLN A 242 -5.68 -16.09 -21.53
CA GLN A 242 -6.96 -16.49 -20.97
C GLN A 242 -8.11 -15.73 -21.63
N THR A 243 -9.27 -16.38 -21.71
CA THR A 243 -10.50 -15.72 -22.18
C THR A 243 -11.03 -14.71 -21.15
N PRO A 244 -11.52 -13.54 -21.57
CA PRO A 244 -12.10 -12.54 -20.65
C PRO A 244 -13.20 -13.06 -19.73
N TYR A 245 -13.90 -14.14 -20.13
CA TYR A 245 -14.87 -14.80 -19.28
C TYR A 245 -14.27 -15.29 -17.95
N PHE A 246 -13.03 -15.79 -17.97
CA PHE A 246 -12.34 -16.31 -16.79
C PHE A 246 -11.44 -15.28 -16.09
N TRP A 247 -11.52 -14.01 -16.45
CA TRP A 247 -10.73 -12.98 -15.79
C TRP A 247 -11.19 -12.75 -14.34
N PRO A 248 -10.25 -12.45 -13.42
CA PRO A 248 -10.56 -12.25 -11.99
C PRO A 248 -11.44 -11.02 -11.72
N SER A 249 -11.47 -10.04 -12.64
CA SER A 249 -12.36 -8.86 -12.55
C SER A 249 -13.85 -9.21 -12.59
N ASN A 250 -14.21 -10.39 -13.08
CA ASN A 250 -15.59 -10.91 -13.02
C ASN A 250 -15.98 -11.38 -11.61
N CYS A 251 -15.09 -11.25 -10.61
CA CYS A 251 -15.31 -11.57 -9.21
C CYS A 251 -15.83 -12.99 -9.01
N TRP A 252 -15.13 -13.96 -9.58
CA TRP A 252 -15.45 -15.37 -9.45
C TRP A 252 -15.28 -15.85 -8.00
N GLU A 253 -16.32 -16.51 -7.49
CA GLU A 253 -16.28 -17.28 -6.23
C GLU A 253 -16.71 -18.73 -6.52
N PRO A 254 -15.84 -19.53 -7.18
CA PRO A 254 -16.23 -20.87 -7.62
C PRO A 254 -16.42 -21.82 -6.44
N GLU A 255 -17.56 -22.51 -6.43
CA GLU A 255 -17.92 -23.43 -5.36
C GLU A 255 -17.16 -24.76 -5.48
N ASN A 256 -17.08 -25.48 -4.35
CA ASN A 256 -16.51 -26.84 -4.35
C ASN A 256 -17.30 -27.82 -5.22
N THR A 257 -18.60 -27.59 -5.42
CA THR A 257 -19.43 -28.41 -6.33
C THR A 257 -18.95 -28.28 -7.78
N ASP A 258 -18.65 -27.06 -8.23
CA ASP A 258 -18.17 -26.81 -9.60
C ASP A 258 -16.80 -27.46 -9.84
N TYR A 259 -15.92 -27.38 -8.84
CA TYR A 259 -14.60 -28.02 -8.91
C TYR A 259 -14.72 -29.55 -8.97
N ALA A 260 -15.66 -30.14 -8.21
CA ALA A 260 -15.93 -31.57 -8.27
C ALA A 260 -16.43 -32.01 -9.66
N VAL A 261 -17.31 -31.22 -10.30
CA VAL A 261 -17.76 -31.46 -11.68
C VAL A 261 -16.58 -31.41 -12.65
N TYR A 262 -15.71 -30.41 -12.54
CA TYR A 262 -14.52 -30.26 -13.38
C TYR A 262 -13.56 -31.46 -13.28
N LEU A 263 -13.19 -31.85 -12.05
CA LEU A 263 -12.29 -32.98 -11.81
C LEU A 263 -12.93 -34.30 -12.28
N CYS A 264 -14.22 -34.51 -11.98
CA CYS A 264 -14.97 -35.67 -12.46
C CYS A 264 -14.96 -35.72 -13.99
N LYS A 265 -15.27 -34.60 -14.67
CA LYS A 265 -15.24 -34.50 -16.14
C LYS A 265 -13.88 -34.88 -16.71
N ARG A 266 -12.77 -34.47 -16.08
CA ARG A 266 -11.40 -34.81 -16.52
C ARG A 266 -11.11 -36.30 -16.43
N THR A 267 -11.48 -36.95 -15.32
CA THR A 267 -11.28 -38.40 -15.15
C THR A 267 -12.03 -39.21 -16.20
N MET A 268 -13.17 -38.72 -16.71
CA MET A 268 -13.98 -39.41 -17.72
C MET A 268 -13.40 -39.36 -19.14
N GLN A 269 -12.40 -38.52 -19.41
CA GLN A 269 -11.90 -38.32 -20.77
C GLN A 269 -10.87 -39.35 -21.23
N ASN A 270 -10.29 -40.15 -20.32
CA ASN A 270 -9.28 -41.19 -20.60
C ASN A 270 -8.17 -40.72 -21.57
N LYS A 271 -7.59 -39.54 -21.30
CA LYS A 271 -6.46 -38.97 -22.06
C LYS A 271 -5.34 -38.62 -21.09
N THR A 272 -4.12 -39.02 -21.41
CA THR A 272 -2.92 -38.75 -20.60
C THR A 272 -2.75 -37.27 -20.24
N ARG A 273 -2.92 -36.36 -21.20
CA ARG A 273 -2.84 -34.89 -20.94
C ARG A 273 -3.93 -34.30 -20.02
N LEU A 274 -4.94 -35.09 -19.66
CA LEU A 274 -6.04 -34.69 -18.77
C LEU A 274 -6.04 -35.51 -17.48
N GLU A 275 -5.07 -36.41 -17.30
CA GLU A 275 -4.86 -37.13 -16.05
C GLU A 275 -4.74 -36.13 -14.90
N LEU A 276 -5.30 -36.50 -13.76
CA LEU A 276 -5.23 -35.66 -12.58
C LEU A 276 -3.82 -35.71 -12.02
N ALA A 277 -3.29 -34.56 -11.65
CA ALA A 277 -2.10 -34.53 -10.80
C ALA A 277 -2.43 -35.10 -9.41
N ASP A 278 -1.43 -35.50 -8.65
CA ASP A 278 -1.63 -36.15 -7.33
C ASP A 278 -2.48 -35.29 -6.38
N TYR A 279 -2.21 -33.98 -6.31
CA TYR A 279 -2.99 -33.04 -5.49
C TYR A 279 -4.44 -32.88 -5.97
N GLU A 280 -4.69 -33.00 -7.29
CA GLU A 280 -6.03 -32.95 -7.86
C GLU A 280 -6.81 -34.23 -7.54
N ALA A 281 -6.14 -35.39 -7.60
CA ALA A 281 -6.71 -36.67 -7.22
C ALA A 281 -7.07 -36.71 -5.72
N GLU A 282 -6.19 -36.18 -4.85
CA GLU A 282 -6.48 -36.03 -3.42
C GLU A 282 -7.68 -35.09 -3.19
N ASN A 283 -7.73 -33.96 -3.88
CA ASN A 283 -8.87 -33.05 -3.82
C ASN A 283 -10.17 -33.73 -4.29
N LEU A 284 -10.13 -34.50 -5.38
CA LEU A 284 -11.28 -35.26 -5.87
C LEU A 284 -11.77 -36.26 -4.81
N ALA A 285 -10.86 -37.01 -4.18
CA ALA A 285 -11.21 -37.97 -3.13
C ALA A 285 -11.88 -37.27 -1.93
N ARG A 286 -11.36 -36.10 -1.52
CA ARG A 286 -11.97 -35.27 -0.47
C ARG A 286 -13.38 -34.78 -0.86
N LEU A 287 -13.55 -34.33 -2.10
CA LEU A 287 -14.83 -33.86 -2.62
C LEU A 287 -15.87 -34.99 -2.74
N GLN A 288 -15.45 -36.18 -3.17
CA GLN A 288 -16.29 -37.39 -3.21
C GLN A 288 -16.81 -37.75 -1.82
N LYS A 289 -15.95 -37.69 -0.79
CA LYS A 289 -16.35 -37.90 0.59
C LYS A 289 -17.36 -36.84 1.06
N MET A 290 -17.06 -35.56 0.79
CA MET A 290 -17.89 -34.42 1.21
C MET A 290 -19.27 -34.41 0.51
N PHE A 291 -19.34 -34.79 -0.76
CA PHE A 291 -20.55 -34.77 -1.58
C PHE A 291 -21.11 -36.16 -1.87
N SER A 292 -20.81 -37.17 -1.05
CA SER A 292 -21.22 -38.57 -1.26
C SER A 292 -22.70 -38.74 -1.62
N ARG A 293 -23.60 -38.04 -0.92
CA ARG A 293 -25.07 -38.08 -1.16
C ARG A 293 -25.53 -37.36 -2.44
N LYS A 294 -24.70 -36.48 -2.99
CA LYS A 294 -25.00 -35.69 -4.21
C LYS A 294 -24.12 -36.11 -5.40
N TRP A 295 -23.30 -37.15 -5.24
CA TRP A 295 -22.28 -37.52 -6.22
C TRP A 295 -22.87 -37.91 -7.58
N GLU A 296 -24.03 -38.58 -7.60
CA GLU A 296 -24.71 -38.93 -8.85
C GLU A 296 -25.09 -37.70 -9.67
N PHE A 297 -25.51 -36.61 -9.02
CA PHE A 297 -25.83 -35.34 -9.71
C PHE A 297 -24.56 -34.68 -10.28
N ILE A 298 -23.46 -34.70 -9.52
CA ILE A 298 -22.15 -34.20 -9.97
C ILE A 298 -21.68 -34.99 -11.19
N PHE A 299 -21.78 -36.32 -11.14
CA PHE A 299 -21.41 -37.20 -12.24
C PHE A 299 -22.27 -36.95 -13.48
N MET A 300 -23.60 -36.86 -13.32
CA MET A 300 -24.53 -36.57 -14.42
C MET A 300 -24.22 -35.22 -15.09
N GLN A 301 -23.89 -34.19 -14.29
CA GLN A 301 -23.49 -32.89 -14.80
C GLN A 301 -22.16 -32.94 -15.57
N ALA A 302 -21.16 -33.65 -15.03
CA ALA A 302 -19.86 -33.85 -15.69
C ALA A 302 -20.01 -34.62 -17.01
N GLU A 303 -20.87 -35.65 -17.05
CA GLU A 303 -21.16 -36.42 -18.25
C GLU A 303 -21.84 -35.57 -19.32
N ALA A 304 -22.83 -34.77 -18.94
CA ALA A 304 -23.53 -33.86 -19.85
C ALA A 304 -22.57 -32.84 -20.47
N GLN A 305 -21.66 -32.25 -19.68
CA GLN A 305 -20.62 -31.34 -20.18
C GLN A 305 -19.64 -32.06 -21.12
N SER A 306 -19.18 -33.26 -20.76
CA SER A 306 -18.30 -34.08 -21.61
C SER A 306 -18.94 -34.39 -22.97
N LYS A 307 -20.26 -34.64 -23.02
CA LYS A 307 -21.02 -34.84 -24.26
C LYS A 307 -21.04 -33.59 -25.13
N VAL A 308 -21.16 -32.40 -24.55
CA VAL A 308 -21.09 -31.12 -25.28
C VAL A 308 -19.68 -30.88 -25.82
N ASP A 309 -18.65 -31.08 -24.99
CA ASP A 309 -17.26 -30.87 -25.39
C ASP A 309 -16.86 -31.79 -26.55
N LYS A 310 -17.36 -33.04 -26.56
CA LYS A 310 -17.14 -34.01 -27.65
C LYS A 310 -17.69 -33.57 -29.02
N LYS A 311 -18.64 -32.64 -29.07
CA LYS A 311 -19.19 -32.09 -30.32
C LYS A 311 -18.30 -31.04 -30.98
N ARG A 312 -17.36 -30.43 -30.23
CA ARG A 312 -16.45 -29.39 -30.75
C ARG A 312 -15.28 -30.00 -31.53
N ASP A 313 -14.62 -29.19 -32.36
CA ASP A 313 -13.41 -29.62 -33.06
C ASP A 313 -12.29 -30.02 -32.08
N LYS A 314 -11.42 -30.94 -32.51
CA LYS A 314 -10.34 -31.46 -31.66
C LYS A 314 -9.40 -30.36 -31.17
N LEU A 315 -9.02 -29.40 -32.04
CA LEU A 315 -8.07 -28.34 -31.68
C LEU A 315 -8.73 -27.31 -30.78
N GLU A 316 -9.96 -26.90 -31.11
CA GLU A 316 -10.75 -25.98 -30.29
C GLU A 316 -10.96 -26.53 -28.87
N ARG A 317 -11.34 -27.81 -28.76
CA ARG A 317 -11.48 -28.48 -27.46
C ARG A 317 -10.19 -28.43 -26.65
N LYS A 318 -9.01 -28.63 -27.28
CA LYS A 318 -7.73 -28.53 -26.55
C LYS A 318 -7.53 -27.15 -25.93
N VAL A 319 -7.90 -26.09 -26.65
CA VAL A 319 -7.76 -24.71 -26.18
C VAL A 319 -8.70 -24.46 -25.00
N LEU A 320 -9.98 -24.83 -25.13
CA LEU A 320 -10.99 -24.64 -24.10
C LEU A 320 -10.66 -25.46 -22.83
N ASP A 321 -10.22 -26.72 -22.99
CA ASP A 321 -9.77 -27.56 -21.87
C ASP A 321 -8.60 -26.87 -21.10
N SER A 322 -7.64 -26.26 -21.83
CA SER A 322 -6.50 -25.58 -21.21
C SER A 322 -6.87 -24.27 -20.51
N GLN A 323 -7.85 -23.53 -21.05
CA GLN A 323 -8.36 -22.29 -20.44
C GLN A 323 -9.13 -22.57 -19.15
N GLU A 324 -9.96 -23.62 -19.15
CA GLU A 324 -10.67 -24.07 -17.95
C GLU A 324 -9.71 -24.61 -16.88
N ARG A 325 -8.66 -25.34 -17.29
CA ARG A 325 -7.57 -25.74 -16.38
C ARG A 325 -6.93 -24.52 -15.72
N ALA A 326 -6.50 -23.54 -16.50
CA ALA A 326 -5.85 -22.34 -15.97
C ALA A 326 -6.76 -21.52 -15.03
N PHE A 327 -8.08 -21.52 -15.26
CA PHE A 327 -9.03 -20.92 -14.32
C PHE A 327 -8.98 -21.62 -12.95
N TRP A 328 -8.94 -22.95 -12.94
CA TRP A 328 -8.83 -23.72 -11.69
C TRP A 328 -7.44 -23.62 -11.06
N ASP A 329 -6.38 -23.47 -11.84
CA ASP A 329 -5.01 -23.25 -11.31
C ASP A 329 -4.91 -21.92 -10.52
N VAL A 330 -5.76 -20.93 -10.81
CA VAL A 330 -5.88 -19.70 -10.00
C VAL A 330 -6.67 -19.94 -8.71
N HIS A 331 -7.84 -20.59 -8.80
CA HIS A 331 -8.79 -20.68 -7.69
C HIS A 331 -8.57 -21.89 -6.77
N ARG A 332 -7.82 -22.89 -7.24
CA ARG A 332 -7.44 -24.12 -6.53
C ARG A 332 -5.96 -24.39 -6.86
N PRO A 333 -5.05 -23.49 -6.48
CA PRO A 333 -3.65 -23.56 -6.87
C PRO A 333 -2.97 -24.81 -6.32
N MET A 334 -1.91 -25.23 -7.00
CA MET A 334 -1.05 -26.31 -6.54
C MET A 334 -0.51 -25.99 -5.12
N PRO A 335 -0.40 -26.98 -4.20
CA PRO A 335 0.13 -26.75 -2.87
C PRO A 335 1.50 -26.07 -2.89
N GLY A 336 1.67 -25.02 -2.08
CA GLY A 336 2.90 -24.21 -2.02
C GLY A 336 2.90 -22.98 -2.94
N CYS A 337 1.97 -22.88 -3.90
CA CYS A 337 1.76 -21.66 -4.67
C CYS A 337 0.95 -20.62 -3.88
N VAL A 338 1.23 -19.34 -4.11
CA VAL A 338 0.47 -18.23 -3.53
C VAL A 338 -0.94 -18.22 -4.12
N ASN A 339 -1.95 -18.17 -3.26
CA ASN A 339 -3.33 -18.03 -3.68
C ASN A 339 -3.67 -16.55 -3.93
N THR A 340 -3.69 -16.16 -5.21
CA THR A 340 -3.94 -14.77 -5.63
C THR A 340 -5.38 -14.31 -5.41
N THR A 341 -6.31 -15.22 -5.07
CA THR A 341 -7.70 -14.87 -4.74
C THR A 341 -7.89 -14.52 -3.26
N GLU A 342 -6.87 -14.70 -2.42
CA GLU A 342 -6.97 -14.35 -1.00
C GLU A 342 -7.02 -12.83 -0.80
N ILE A 343 -8.03 -12.37 -0.06
CA ILE A 343 -8.26 -10.95 0.23
C ILE A 343 -7.92 -10.68 1.69
N ASP A 344 -7.14 -9.61 1.92
CA ASP A 344 -6.85 -9.10 3.26
C ASP A 344 -8.14 -8.86 4.07
N ILE A 345 -8.18 -9.32 5.32
CA ILE A 345 -9.37 -9.27 6.18
C ILE A 345 -9.90 -7.85 6.38
N LYS A 346 -9.02 -6.83 6.45
CA LYS A 346 -9.42 -5.42 6.58
C LYS A 346 -10.05 -4.90 5.29
N LYS A 347 -9.66 -5.43 4.12
CA LYS A 347 -10.33 -5.13 2.84
C LYS A 347 -11.69 -5.82 2.77
N ALA A 348 -11.78 -7.09 3.13
CA ALA A 348 -13.04 -7.84 3.15
C ALA A 348 -14.09 -7.18 4.06
N CYS A 349 -13.72 -6.77 5.28
CA CYS A 349 -14.62 -6.08 6.20
C CYS A 349 -15.10 -4.71 5.67
N ARG A 350 -14.26 -3.99 4.91
CA ARG A 350 -14.64 -2.69 4.32
C ARG A 350 -15.64 -2.85 3.18
N MET A 351 -15.54 -3.92 2.40
CA MET A 351 -16.49 -4.24 1.33
C MET A 351 -17.89 -4.55 1.87
N ASN A 352 -17.99 -5.09 3.09
CA ASN A 352 -19.25 -5.45 3.72
C ASN A 352 -19.88 -4.33 4.57
N LYS A 353 -19.26 -3.14 4.66
CA LYS A 353 -19.89 -2.01 5.36
C LYS A 353 -21.01 -1.43 4.49
N PRO A 354 -22.25 -1.33 5.00
CA PRO A 354 -23.31 -0.67 4.25
C PRO A 354 -22.92 0.78 4.00
N VAL A 355 -22.87 1.16 2.72
CA VAL A 355 -22.60 2.54 2.31
C VAL A 355 -23.78 3.41 2.79
N PRO A 356 -23.58 4.40 3.66
CA PRO A 356 -24.65 5.31 4.06
C PRO A 356 -25.04 6.15 2.84
N GLY A 357 -26.27 5.98 2.34
CA GLY A 357 -26.81 6.88 1.30
C GLY A 357 -27.55 6.25 0.12
N ARG A 358 -27.73 4.92 0.03
CA ARG A 358 -28.67 4.32 -0.94
C ARG A 358 -29.84 3.66 -0.23
N SER A 359 -30.91 4.43 -0.02
CA SER A 359 -32.22 3.89 0.35
C SER A 359 -32.66 2.91 -0.74
N ARG A 360 -32.70 1.61 -0.43
CA ARG A 360 -33.38 0.60 -1.23
C ARG A 360 -34.72 0.32 -0.57
N HIS A 361 -35.77 0.96 -1.07
CA HIS A 361 -37.13 0.46 -0.86
C HIS A 361 -37.25 -0.88 -1.60
N GLN A 362 -37.28 -1.98 -0.85
CA GLN A 362 -38.09 -3.15 -1.20
C GLN A 362 -38.42 -3.94 0.08
N PRO A 363 -39.70 -4.26 0.32
CA PRO A 363 -40.14 -4.97 1.52
C PRO A 363 -40.06 -6.49 1.30
N GLY A 364 -39.67 -7.23 2.35
CA GLY A 364 -39.99 -8.66 2.40
C GLY A 364 -39.03 -9.57 3.18
N VAL A 365 -39.24 -9.58 4.51
CA VAL A 365 -39.21 -10.73 5.43
C VAL A 365 -37.85 -11.32 5.81
N ALA A 366 -37.35 -10.88 6.97
CA ALA A 366 -36.25 -11.47 7.71
C ALA A 366 -36.80 -12.33 8.85
N GLU A 367 -36.42 -13.61 8.88
CA GLU A 367 -36.47 -14.43 10.09
C GLU A 367 -35.05 -14.73 10.56
N GLY A 368 -34.73 -14.19 11.74
CA GLY A 368 -33.87 -14.79 12.75
C GLY A 368 -32.36 -14.86 12.50
N CYS A 369 -31.62 -13.85 12.97
CA CYS A 369 -30.48 -14.14 13.87
C CYS A 369 -30.07 -12.91 14.70
N SER A 370 -30.04 -13.11 16.01
CA SER A 370 -29.82 -12.13 17.06
C SER A 370 -28.34 -11.76 17.19
N SER A 371 -28.03 -10.45 17.23
CA SER A 371 -26.79 -9.86 17.76
C SER A 371 -26.92 -8.33 17.85
N PRO A 372 -26.09 -7.66 18.68
CA PRO A 372 -26.56 -6.73 19.70
C PRO A 372 -26.85 -5.32 19.21
N SER A 373 -27.74 -4.68 19.96
CA SER A 373 -28.16 -3.28 19.86
C SER A 373 -27.02 -2.29 19.60
N THR A 374 -26.96 -1.76 18.39
CA THR A 374 -26.35 -0.45 18.09
C THR A 374 -27.46 0.54 17.77
N SER A 375 -28.02 1.12 18.83
CA SER A 375 -28.73 2.40 18.76
C SER A 375 -27.73 3.51 18.40
N GLU A 376 -28.22 4.52 17.67
CA GLU A 376 -27.52 5.73 17.22
C GLU A 376 -26.71 5.62 15.91
N VAL A 377 -27.41 5.25 14.83
CA VAL A 377 -27.14 5.94 13.56
C VAL A 377 -27.87 7.27 13.64
N GLU A 378 -27.17 8.32 14.09
CA GLU A 378 -27.64 9.69 13.91
C GLU A 378 -27.96 9.88 12.41
N LEU A 379 -29.24 10.00 12.11
CA LEU A 379 -29.74 10.38 10.80
C LEU A 379 -29.35 11.85 10.56
N VAL A 380 -28.09 12.08 10.16
CA VAL A 380 -27.59 13.40 9.79
C VAL A 380 -28.47 13.90 8.65
N THR A 381 -29.27 14.94 8.91
CA THR A 381 -30.14 15.50 7.87
C THR A 381 -29.29 16.09 6.75
N PRO A 382 -29.78 16.13 5.50
CA PRO A 382 -29.06 16.78 4.39
C PRO A 382 -28.64 18.23 4.72
N ALA A 383 -29.45 18.94 5.51
CA ALA A 383 -29.14 20.29 5.97
C ALA A 383 -27.94 20.32 6.93
N ASP A 384 -27.85 19.38 7.87
CA ASP A 384 -26.74 19.31 8.83
C ASP A 384 -25.44 18.86 8.15
N ALA A 385 -25.54 17.98 7.15
CA ALA A 385 -24.40 17.62 6.31
C ALA A 385 -23.83 18.85 5.56
N ILE A 386 -24.70 19.68 4.99
CA ILE A 386 -24.30 20.93 4.31
C ILE A 386 -23.69 21.92 5.30
N LYS A 387 -24.30 22.12 6.49
CA LYS A 387 -23.74 23.00 7.53
C LYS A 387 -22.35 22.53 7.97
N LYS A 388 -22.17 21.23 8.19
CA LYS A 388 -20.87 20.63 8.52
C LYS A 388 -19.85 20.84 7.40
N HIS A 389 -20.26 20.70 6.14
CA HIS A 389 -19.41 20.96 4.99
C HIS A 389 -18.97 22.43 4.92
N ILE A 390 -19.90 23.38 5.09
CA ILE A 390 -19.60 24.81 5.14
C ILE A 390 -18.63 25.13 6.29
N ALA A 391 -18.87 24.59 7.48
CA ALA A 391 -17.97 24.77 8.63
C ALA A 391 -16.56 24.25 8.34
N THR A 392 -16.46 23.07 7.70
CA THR A 392 -15.18 22.48 7.28
C THR A 392 -14.46 23.35 6.25
N LEU A 393 -15.18 23.91 5.27
CA LEU A 393 -14.60 24.78 4.26
C LEU A 393 -14.12 26.11 4.86
N ARG A 394 -14.90 26.70 5.78
CA ARG A 394 -14.48 27.91 6.51
C ARG A 394 -13.19 27.65 7.29
N GLN A 395 -13.12 26.54 8.03
CA GLN A 395 -11.91 26.14 8.75
C GLN A 395 -10.71 25.97 7.81
N ARG A 396 -10.90 25.46 6.58
CA ARG A 396 -9.83 25.34 5.59
C ARG A 396 -9.37 26.68 5.03
N LEU A 397 -10.29 27.64 4.86
CA LEU A 397 -9.96 28.99 4.40
C LEU A 397 -9.19 29.79 5.46
N ASP A 398 -9.48 29.56 6.74
CA ASP A 398 -8.78 30.21 7.85
C ASP A 398 -7.33 29.70 8.04
N ARG A 399 -7.00 28.53 7.46
CA ARG A 399 -5.62 28.00 7.49
C ARG A 399 -4.73 28.87 6.62
N ARG A 400 -3.67 29.40 7.23
CA ARG A 400 -2.62 30.14 6.51
C ARG A 400 -1.88 29.18 5.59
N ASN A 401 -1.89 29.48 4.30
CA ASN A 401 -1.17 28.70 3.30
C ASN A 401 0.16 29.38 2.98
N PHE A 402 1.19 28.56 2.75
CA PHE A 402 2.50 29.02 2.27
C PHE A 402 2.56 28.89 0.75
N LYS A 403 3.36 29.76 0.11
CA LYS A 403 3.65 29.62 -1.33
C LYS A 403 4.39 28.30 -1.57
N LEU A 404 3.97 27.55 -2.57
CA LEU A 404 4.59 26.26 -2.90
C LEU A 404 6.10 26.37 -3.13
N SER A 405 6.56 27.45 -3.77
CA SER A 405 7.99 27.71 -3.96
C SER A 405 8.76 27.80 -2.63
N LYS A 406 8.18 28.46 -1.61
CA LYS A 406 8.80 28.57 -0.28
C LYS A 406 8.80 27.25 0.48
N VAL A 407 7.75 26.46 0.32
CA VAL A 407 7.70 25.10 0.88
C VAL A 407 8.76 24.20 0.23
N ALA A 408 8.88 24.25 -1.09
CA ALA A 408 9.89 23.48 -1.83
C ALA A 408 11.32 23.90 -1.46
N GLU A 409 11.61 25.21 -1.42
CA GLU A 409 12.91 25.75 -0.96
C GLU A 409 13.26 25.24 0.45
N ALA A 410 12.29 25.23 1.38
CA ALA A 410 12.50 24.74 2.74
C ALA A 410 12.81 23.24 2.79
N TYR A 411 12.07 22.41 2.05
CA TYR A 411 12.34 20.96 2.00
C TYR A 411 13.68 20.62 1.35
N ILE A 412 14.04 21.32 0.28
CA ILE A 412 15.35 21.13 -0.38
C ILE A 412 16.46 21.53 0.58
N GLY A 413 16.34 22.70 1.23
CA GLY A 413 17.32 23.16 2.21
C GLY A 413 17.47 22.21 3.40
N TYR A 414 16.38 21.63 3.89
CA TYR A 414 16.43 20.58 4.91
C TYR A 414 17.17 19.34 4.38
N PHE A 415 16.81 18.82 3.20
CA PHE A 415 17.51 17.68 2.63
C PHE A 415 19.02 17.92 2.47
N GLU A 416 19.43 19.05 1.90
CA GLU A 416 20.83 19.41 1.71
C GLU A 416 21.60 19.53 3.03
N GLN A 417 20.92 19.95 4.11
CA GLN A 417 21.51 20.05 5.45
C GLN A 417 21.73 18.68 6.09
N TYR A 418 20.84 17.71 5.86
CA TYR A 418 20.88 16.38 6.50
C TYR A 418 21.48 15.27 5.63
N VAL A 419 21.71 15.48 4.32
CA VAL A 419 22.24 14.43 3.43
C VAL A 419 23.62 13.90 3.85
N GLU A 420 24.46 14.73 4.49
CA GLU A 420 25.74 14.29 5.06
C GLU A 420 25.54 13.32 6.25
N TYR A 421 24.37 13.33 6.89
CA TYR A 421 24.00 12.53 8.06
C TYR A 421 23.19 11.28 7.69
N ASP A 422 22.69 11.19 6.46
CA ASP A 422 21.95 10.04 5.95
C ASP A 422 22.91 8.96 5.43
N TYR A 423 22.92 7.81 6.09
CA TYR A 423 23.81 6.68 5.77
C TYR A 423 23.48 5.98 4.45
N PHE A 424 22.30 6.19 3.87
CA PHE A 424 21.99 5.70 2.52
C PHE A 424 22.66 6.54 1.42
N PHE A 425 22.89 7.84 1.68
CA PHE A 425 23.52 8.75 0.71
C PHE A 425 25.02 8.92 0.97
N THR A 426 25.39 9.11 2.24
CA THR A 426 26.75 9.39 2.69
C THR A 426 27.21 8.26 3.62
N PRO A 427 28.10 7.35 3.17
CA PRO A 427 28.54 6.24 4.01
C PRO A 427 29.25 6.75 5.28
N PRO A 428 29.04 6.10 6.43
CA PRO A 428 29.73 6.46 7.66
C PRO A 428 31.25 6.22 7.54
N GLU A 429 32.03 6.85 8.43
CA GLU A 429 33.48 6.60 8.53
C GLU A 429 33.79 5.15 8.91
N LEU A 430 32.95 4.56 9.77
CA LEU A 430 32.94 3.12 10.02
C LEU A 430 31.93 2.44 9.07
N PRO A 431 32.17 1.18 8.68
CA PRO A 431 31.20 0.42 7.90
C PRO A 431 29.84 0.35 8.61
N SER A 432 28.76 0.36 7.82
CA SER A 432 27.41 0.14 8.33
C SER A 432 27.32 -1.24 8.99
N PRO A 433 26.81 -1.35 10.24
CA PRO A 433 26.63 -2.64 10.90
C PRO A 433 25.84 -3.67 10.09
N TRP A 434 24.93 -3.20 9.24
CA TRP A 434 24.10 -4.02 8.35
C TRP A 434 24.85 -4.59 7.14
N VAL A 435 26.05 -4.10 6.87
CA VAL A 435 26.90 -4.54 5.74
C VAL A 435 28.13 -5.28 6.24
N SER A 436 28.68 -4.86 7.38
CA SER A 436 29.87 -5.49 7.98
C SER A 436 29.57 -6.54 9.04
N ASP A 437 28.31 -6.73 9.43
CA ASP A 437 27.88 -7.59 10.54
C ASP A 437 28.61 -7.29 11.86
N SER A 438 28.88 -6.00 12.08
CA SER A 438 29.83 -5.52 13.08
C SER A 438 29.23 -4.32 13.85
N PRO A 439 29.02 -4.39 15.19
CA PRO A 439 28.31 -3.37 15.96
C PRO A 439 29.17 -2.15 16.36
N GLU A 440 30.44 -2.10 15.98
CA GLU A 440 31.45 -1.11 16.41
C GLU A 440 30.99 0.31 16.17
N PHE A 441 30.28 0.56 15.07
CA PHE A 441 29.68 1.86 14.78
C PHE A 441 28.66 2.29 15.84
N TRP A 442 27.75 1.39 16.25
CA TRP A 442 26.77 1.68 17.31
C TRP A 442 27.43 1.84 18.67
N ASP A 443 28.46 1.05 18.94
CA ASP A 443 29.19 1.12 20.20
C ASP A 443 29.99 2.43 20.30
N GLN A 444 30.56 2.91 19.20
CA GLN A 444 31.21 4.21 19.14
C GLN A 444 30.21 5.36 19.40
N GLU A 445 28.98 5.28 18.87
CA GLU A 445 27.96 6.30 19.15
C GLU A 445 27.52 6.33 20.64
N LYS A 446 27.59 5.18 21.33
CA LYS A 446 27.23 5.04 22.75
C LYS A 446 28.35 5.48 23.70
N ILE A 447 29.60 5.15 23.38
CA ILE A 447 30.75 5.40 24.25
C ILE A 447 31.17 6.87 24.11
N ALA A 448 30.51 7.74 24.86
CA ALA A 448 30.66 9.21 24.88
C ALA A 448 32.05 9.75 25.29
N LYS A 449 33.14 8.96 25.19
CA LYS A 449 34.49 9.40 25.53
C LYS A 449 35.06 10.40 24.51
N GLU A 450 34.73 10.24 23.24
CA GLU A 450 35.09 11.18 22.18
C GLU A 450 33.88 11.40 21.26
N ILE A 451 33.27 12.59 21.33
CA ILE A 451 32.11 12.91 20.52
C ILE A 451 32.60 13.39 19.15
N PRO A 452 32.22 12.73 18.04
CA PRO A 452 32.64 13.16 16.72
C PRO A 452 32.19 14.58 16.41
N ALA A 453 33.06 15.38 15.79
CA ALA A 453 32.72 16.75 15.39
C ALA A 453 31.48 16.78 14.47
N ARG A 454 31.25 15.74 13.66
CA ARG A 454 30.03 15.56 12.86
C ARG A 454 28.77 15.60 13.72
N ARG A 455 28.71 14.84 14.82
CA ARG A 455 27.59 14.85 15.77
C ARG A 455 27.38 16.24 16.40
N VAL A 456 28.47 16.90 16.79
CA VAL A 456 28.40 18.26 17.39
C VAL A 456 27.91 19.31 16.38
N LYS A 457 28.32 19.24 15.11
CA LYS A 457 27.85 20.16 14.06
C LYS A 457 26.34 20.11 13.89
N ARG A 458 25.73 18.93 14.05
CA ARG A 458 24.29 18.73 13.94
C ARG A 458 23.51 19.53 14.98
N TRP A 459 24.09 19.76 16.16
CA TRP A 459 23.47 20.59 17.20
C TRP A 459 23.22 22.03 16.76
N ALA A 460 23.96 22.54 15.76
CA ALA A 460 23.75 23.89 15.22
C ALA A 460 22.58 23.99 14.24
N PHE A 461 22.01 22.87 13.80
CA PHE A 461 20.92 22.87 12.82
C PHE A 461 19.63 23.42 13.42
N SER A 462 19.34 23.08 14.66
CA SER A 462 18.20 23.61 15.41
C SER A 462 18.36 23.37 16.91
N LEU A 463 17.62 24.14 17.72
CA LEU A 463 17.53 23.88 19.16
C LEU A 463 17.01 22.46 19.44
N GLN A 464 16.09 21.95 18.61
CA GLN A 464 15.56 20.59 18.75
C GLN A 464 16.66 19.53 18.59
N GLU A 465 17.54 19.67 17.59
CA GLU A 465 18.69 18.79 17.39
C GLU A 465 19.64 18.80 18.59
N LEU A 466 19.90 19.97 19.17
CA LEU A 466 20.70 20.09 20.39
C LEU A 466 20.03 19.42 21.60
N LEU A 467 18.72 19.57 21.76
CA LEU A 467 17.97 19.05 22.92
C LEU A 467 17.67 17.55 22.82
N GLN A 468 17.55 16.99 21.61
CA GLN A 468 17.39 15.56 21.38
C GLN A 468 18.67 14.78 21.65
N ASP A 469 19.83 15.40 21.44
CA ASP A 469 21.12 14.82 21.81
C ASP A 469 21.35 14.90 23.33
N SER A 470 21.50 13.76 24.00
CA SER A 470 21.70 13.72 25.45
C SER A 470 22.91 14.54 25.91
N VAL A 471 24.02 14.51 25.15
CA VAL A 471 25.24 15.24 25.50
C VAL A 471 25.15 16.70 25.09
N GLY A 472 24.54 16.98 23.94
CA GLY A 472 24.23 18.34 23.51
C GLY A 472 23.41 19.08 24.57
N ARG A 473 22.37 18.42 25.06
CA ARG A 473 21.50 18.93 26.14
C ARG A 473 22.25 19.15 27.45
N GLU A 474 23.02 18.18 27.93
CA GLU A 474 23.85 18.36 29.15
C GLU A 474 24.83 19.53 29.03
N HIS A 475 25.42 19.69 27.85
CA HIS A 475 26.36 20.78 27.60
C HIS A 475 25.64 22.15 27.52
N PHE A 476 24.42 22.17 26.98
CA PHE A 476 23.59 23.37 26.97
C PHE A 476 23.11 23.76 28.37
N ILE A 477 22.75 22.79 29.23
CA ILE A 477 22.43 23.03 30.65
C ILE A 477 23.60 23.75 31.35
N LYS A 478 24.83 23.24 31.19
CA LYS A 478 26.04 23.88 31.77
C LYS A 478 26.26 25.31 31.27
N PHE A 479 25.92 25.59 30.02
CA PHE A 479 25.98 26.93 29.47
C PHE A 479 24.93 27.84 30.11
N LEU A 480 23.68 27.37 30.24
CA LEU A 480 22.59 28.13 30.86
C LEU A 480 22.84 28.40 32.34
N ASP A 481 23.41 27.45 33.09
CA ASP A 481 23.79 27.62 34.49
C ASP A 481 24.81 28.75 34.66
N LYS A 482 25.78 28.87 33.74
CA LYS A 482 26.77 29.95 33.74
C LYS A 482 26.15 31.32 33.48
N GLU A 483 25.06 31.36 32.72
CA GLU A 483 24.29 32.58 32.43
C GLU A 483 23.11 32.79 33.38
N PHE A 484 22.94 31.94 34.40
CA PHE A 484 21.81 31.97 35.34
C PHE A 484 20.45 31.99 34.62
N SER A 485 20.28 31.15 33.59
CA SER A 485 19.07 31.07 32.76
C SER A 485 18.54 29.63 32.53
N GLY A 486 18.92 28.71 33.42
CA GLY A 486 18.59 27.28 33.34
C GLY A 486 17.12 26.94 33.62
N GLU A 487 16.38 27.84 34.27
CA GLU A 487 14.95 27.69 34.59
C GLU A 487 14.08 27.46 33.35
N ASN A 488 14.41 28.11 32.23
CA ASN A 488 13.67 28.02 30.98
C ASN A 488 13.70 26.61 30.39
N LEU A 489 14.87 25.97 30.43
CA LEU A 489 15.03 24.62 29.94
C LEU A 489 14.38 23.60 30.88
N LYS A 490 14.54 23.77 32.19
CA LYS A 490 13.89 22.92 33.20
C LYS A 490 12.38 22.91 33.05
N PHE A 491 11.77 24.08 32.90
CA PHE A 491 10.34 24.19 32.64
C PHE A 491 9.94 23.47 31.35
N TRP A 492 10.65 23.73 30.25
CA TRP A 492 10.32 23.11 28.96
C TRP A 492 10.42 21.59 29.03
N GLU A 493 11.46 21.04 29.67
CA GLU A 493 11.62 19.61 29.88
C GLU A 493 10.52 19.02 30.78
N ALA A 494 10.13 19.70 31.84
CA ALA A 494 9.04 19.27 32.71
C ALA A 494 7.72 19.16 31.93
N VAL A 495 7.46 20.09 31.01
CA VAL A 495 6.29 20.03 30.11
C VAL A 495 6.43 18.88 29.10
N GLN A 496 7.61 18.61 28.54
CA GLN A 496 7.79 17.43 27.68
C GLN A 496 7.56 16.11 28.43
N GLN A 497 8.02 16.04 29.69
CA GLN A 497 7.79 14.87 30.55
C GLN A 497 6.30 14.70 30.84
N LEU A 498 5.58 15.79 31.18
CA LEU A 498 4.13 15.77 31.37
C LEU A 498 3.41 15.13 30.17
N LYS A 499 3.84 15.47 28.94
CA LYS A 499 3.28 14.90 27.70
C LYS A 499 3.48 13.40 27.56
N ALA A 500 4.48 12.80 28.19
CA ALA A 500 4.75 11.37 28.14
C ALA A 500 4.17 10.57 29.33
N LEU A 501 3.64 11.23 30.37
CA LEU A 501 3.18 10.55 31.59
C LEU A 501 1.90 9.72 31.41
N PRO A 502 1.69 8.65 32.19
CA PRO A 502 0.38 7.99 32.29
C PRO A 502 -0.70 8.97 32.77
N GLN A 503 -1.95 8.80 32.32
CA GLN A 503 -3.05 9.73 32.63
C GLN A 503 -3.27 9.97 34.13
N LYS A 504 -3.03 8.96 34.97
CA LYS A 504 -3.14 9.03 36.44
C LYS A 504 -2.18 10.01 37.11
N ASP A 505 -1.02 10.28 36.49
CA ASP A 505 0.06 11.09 37.07
C ASP A 505 0.06 12.53 36.52
N VAL A 506 -0.76 12.80 35.49
CA VAL A 506 -0.87 14.09 34.81
C VAL A 506 -1.25 15.19 35.79
N GLN A 507 -2.26 14.97 36.63
CA GLN A 507 -2.75 16.00 37.55
C GLN A 507 -1.66 16.47 38.52
N ASN A 508 -1.00 15.52 39.18
CA ASN A 508 0.06 15.81 40.13
C ASN A 508 1.22 16.56 39.46
N LYS A 509 1.60 16.17 38.24
CA LYS A 509 2.69 16.83 37.51
C LYS A 509 2.30 18.23 37.03
N VAL A 510 1.04 18.45 36.67
CA VAL A 510 0.54 19.78 36.31
C VAL A 510 0.65 20.73 37.51
N ASP A 511 0.21 20.28 38.69
CA ASP A 511 0.28 21.07 39.90
C ASP A 511 1.74 21.37 40.31
N GLU A 512 2.63 20.39 40.20
CA GLU A 512 4.08 20.55 40.41
C GLU A 512 4.69 21.63 39.49
N ILE A 513 4.43 21.54 38.18
CA ILE A 513 4.95 22.50 37.19
C ILE A 513 4.40 23.90 37.45
N TRP A 514 3.10 24.01 37.78
CA TRP A 514 2.49 25.30 38.08
C TRP A 514 3.15 25.96 39.30
N THR A 515 3.26 25.21 40.40
CA THR A 515 3.86 25.71 41.65
C THR A 515 5.33 26.05 41.50
N GLU A 516 6.11 25.27 40.74
CA GLU A 516 7.55 25.49 40.61
C GLU A 516 7.88 26.70 39.72
N PHE A 517 7.15 26.93 38.62
CA PHE A 517 7.55 27.85 37.56
C PHE A 517 6.63 29.06 37.31
N LEU A 518 5.32 28.95 37.59
CA LEU A 518 4.33 29.93 37.12
C LEU A 518 3.43 30.53 38.22
N ALA A 519 3.39 29.92 39.39
CA ALA A 519 2.68 30.43 40.55
C ALA A 519 3.25 31.80 41.01
N PRO A 520 2.44 32.65 41.68
CA PRO A 520 2.91 33.95 42.17
C PRO A 520 4.09 33.86 43.15
N ASP A 521 4.20 32.74 43.86
CA ASP A 521 5.22 32.38 44.84
C ASP A 521 6.16 31.27 44.32
N ALA A 522 6.27 31.12 43.00
CA ALA A 522 7.09 30.11 42.35
C ALA A 522 8.55 30.15 42.83
N SER A 523 9.10 28.96 43.13
CA SER A 523 10.50 28.81 43.55
C SER A 523 11.50 29.04 42.42
N CYS A 524 11.08 28.83 41.17
CA CYS A 524 11.91 28.98 39.97
C CYS A 524 11.12 29.70 38.86
N PRO A 525 10.76 30.99 39.04
CA PRO A 525 9.85 31.68 38.14
C PRO A 525 10.47 31.88 36.74
N ILE A 526 9.72 31.54 35.70
CA ILE A 526 10.12 31.73 34.30
C ILE A 526 9.59 33.04 33.71
N ASN A 527 10.31 33.60 32.74
CA ASN A 527 9.86 34.79 32.04
C ASN A 527 8.93 34.43 30.87
N VAL A 528 7.63 34.67 31.05
CA VAL A 528 6.59 34.39 30.06
C VAL A 528 5.73 35.65 29.87
N ASP A 529 5.36 35.96 28.63
CA ASP A 529 4.49 37.11 28.37
C ASP A 529 3.11 36.99 29.06
N SER A 530 2.50 38.14 29.37
CA SER A 530 1.24 38.18 30.13
C SER A 530 0.12 37.36 29.47
N ARG A 531 0.09 37.35 28.13
CA ARG A 531 -0.92 36.61 27.36
C ARG A 531 -0.79 35.10 27.56
N SER A 532 0.42 34.57 27.52
CA SER A 532 0.71 33.15 27.66
C SER A 532 0.54 32.70 29.11
N HIS A 533 0.89 33.56 30.08
CA HIS A 533 0.61 33.33 31.51
C HIS A 533 -0.90 33.24 31.77
N GLU A 534 -1.69 34.21 31.28
CA GLU A 534 -3.15 34.21 31.42
C GLU A 534 -3.82 33.02 30.73
N ALA A 535 -3.33 32.63 29.55
CA ALA A 535 -3.85 31.45 28.85
C ALA A 535 -3.59 30.18 29.67
N THR A 536 -2.39 30.02 30.19
CA THR A 536 -2.04 28.88 31.05
C THR A 536 -2.87 28.88 32.33
N LYS A 537 -3.04 30.05 32.97
CA LYS A 537 -3.88 30.20 34.17
C LYS A 537 -5.34 29.77 33.93
N ARG A 538 -5.90 30.08 32.75
CA ARG A 538 -7.25 29.60 32.36
C ARG A 538 -7.27 28.08 32.15
N ASN A 539 -6.24 27.51 31.55
CA ASN A 539 -6.14 26.05 31.38
C ASN A 539 -6.09 25.31 32.73
N MET A 540 -5.54 25.94 33.77
CA MET A 540 -5.53 25.38 35.14
C MET A 540 -6.92 25.25 35.78
N GLU A 541 -7.99 25.81 35.19
CA GLU A 541 -9.37 25.56 35.64
C GLU A 541 -9.80 24.11 35.36
N ASN A 542 -9.29 23.52 34.28
CA ASN A 542 -9.49 22.12 33.93
C ASN A 542 -8.18 21.56 33.33
N PRO A 543 -7.21 21.24 34.19
CA PRO A 543 -5.86 20.89 33.77
C PRO A 543 -5.82 19.55 33.02
N ASP A 544 -4.99 19.53 31.99
CA ASP A 544 -4.74 18.40 31.12
C ASP A 544 -3.28 18.37 30.66
N ARG A 545 -2.96 17.40 29.81
CA ARG A 545 -1.61 17.19 29.28
C ARG A 545 -1.08 18.35 28.42
N TRP A 546 -1.95 19.21 27.93
CA TRP A 546 -1.65 20.29 26.97
C TRP A 546 -1.75 21.68 27.62
N SER A 547 -1.99 21.73 28.93
CA SER A 547 -2.28 22.97 29.65
C SER A 547 -1.16 24.01 29.60
N PHE A 548 0.09 23.57 29.41
CA PHE A 548 1.26 24.43 29.30
C PHE A 548 1.75 24.67 27.87
N ASP A 549 1.07 24.20 26.82
CA ASP A 549 1.58 24.25 25.44
C ASP A 549 1.94 25.66 24.97
N VAL A 550 1.08 26.64 25.30
CA VAL A 550 1.30 28.04 24.92
C VAL A 550 2.54 28.59 25.62
N ALA A 551 2.69 28.34 26.92
CA ALA A 551 3.86 28.79 27.69
C ALA A 551 5.15 28.06 27.25
N ALA A 552 5.09 26.75 27.04
CA ALA A 552 6.23 25.96 26.58
C ALA A 552 6.70 26.39 25.19
N ALA A 553 5.78 26.69 24.25
CA ALA A 553 6.12 27.23 22.94
C ALA A 553 6.78 28.61 23.05
N HIS A 554 6.28 29.47 23.94
CA HIS A 554 6.88 30.79 24.21
C HIS A 554 8.32 30.64 24.75
N VAL A 555 8.52 29.83 25.78
CA VAL A 555 9.84 29.59 26.39
C VAL A 555 10.81 28.93 25.40
N TYR A 556 10.34 27.97 24.61
CA TYR A 556 11.14 27.36 23.54
C TYR A 556 11.60 28.39 22.51
N HIS A 557 10.70 29.29 22.09
CA HIS A 557 11.05 30.37 21.16
C HIS A 557 12.04 31.37 21.76
N LEU A 558 11.87 31.71 23.04
CA LEU A 558 12.79 32.56 23.79
C LEU A 558 14.19 31.94 23.81
N MET A 559 14.32 30.67 24.23
CA MET A 559 15.59 29.96 24.21
C MET A 559 16.18 29.87 22.79
N LYS A 560 15.35 29.57 21.78
CA LYS A 560 15.79 29.42 20.38
C LYS A 560 16.37 30.72 19.81
N THR A 561 15.75 31.85 20.12
CA THR A 561 16.15 33.16 19.56
C THR A 561 17.27 33.83 20.34
N ASP A 562 17.40 33.52 21.63
CA ASP A 562 18.40 34.12 22.52
C ASP A 562 19.47 33.14 23.00
N SER A 563 19.20 32.33 24.04
CA SER A 563 20.21 31.49 24.70
C SER A 563 20.89 30.50 23.76
N TYR A 564 20.14 29.85 22.86
CA TYR A 564 20.68 28.94 21.84
C TYR A 564 21.56 29.67 20.82
N SER A 565 21.14 30.85 20.36
CA SER A 565 21.93 31.69 19.46
C SER A 565 23.24 32.16 20.10
N ARG A 566 23.21 32.49 21.40
CA ARG A 566 24.41 32.82 22.18
C ARG A 566 25.30 31.59 22.42
N TYR A 567 24.70 30.44 22.73
CA TYR A 567 25.40 29.16 22.89
C TYR A 567 26.23 28.80 21.66
N LEU A 568 25.67 28.85 20.45
CA LEU A 568 26.41 28.53 19.22
C LEU A 568 27.57 29.49 18.92
N ARG A 569 27.55 30.70 19.47
CA ARG A 569 28.63 31.69 19.35
C ARG A 569 29.64 31.62 20.49
N SER A 570 29.32 30.90 21.57
CA SER A 570 30.14 30.79 22.77
C SER A 570 31.41 29.99 22.52
N GLU A 571 32.45 30.29 23.29
CA GLU A 571 33.68 29.48 23.31
C GLU A 571 33.41 28.06 23.82
N MET A 572 32.35 27.84 24.62
CA MET A 572 31.97 26.48 25.07
C MET A 572 31.60 25.59 23.88
N TYR A 573 30.75 26.07 22.97
CA TYR A 573 30.39 25.30 21.77
C TYR A 573 31.58 25.13 20.81
N LYS A 574 32.36 26.21 20.56
CA LYS A 574 33.52 26.16 19.66
C LYS A 574 34.62 25.23 20.15
N ASP A 575 34.95 25.28 21.44
CA ASP A 575 35.96 24.39 22.05
C ASP A 575 35.51 22.92 21.98
N PHE A 576 34.21 22.66 22.14
CA PHE A 576 33.62 21.32 22.03
C PHE A 576 33.66 20.80 20.59
N LEU A 577 33.26 21.64 19.61
CA LEU A 577 33.30 21.31 18.19
C LEU A 577 34.72 21.07 17.66
N ASN A 578 35.70 21.83 18.16
CA ASN A 578 37.11 21.69 17.78
C ASN A 578 37.82 20.53 18.49
N GLY A 579 37.12 19.78 19.35
CA GLY A 579 37.64 18.60 20.05
C GLY A 579 38.91 18.92 20.83
N SER A 580 38.84 19.84 21.81
CA SER A 580 39.91 20.12 22.80
C SER A 580 41.35 20.17 22.25
N LYS A 581 41.59 20.60 21.00
CA LYS A 581 42.94 20.88 20.48
C LYS A 581 43.46 22.20 21.03
N LYS A 582 43.57 22.36 22.35
CA LYS A 582 44.43 23.40 22.93
C LYS A 582 45.89 22.94 22.78
N LYS A 583 46.45 23.17 21.60
CA LYS A 583 47.91 23.35 21.49
C LYS A 583 48.26 24.58 22.33
N THR A 584 49.13 24.37 23.29
CA THR A 584 49.78 25.39 24.09
C THR A 584 50.23 26.55 23.20
N SER A 585 49.85 27.76 23.61
CA SER A 585 50.20 29.02 22.97
C SER A 585 51.70 29.10 22.68
N VAL A 586 52.08 29.25 21.40
CA VAL A 586 53.29 29.96 21.02
C VAL A 586 52.87 31.10 20.10
N LYS A 587 53.23 32.31 20.52
CA LYS A 587 52.93 33.58 19.89
C LYS A 587 53.34 33.61 18.41
N GLY A 588 52.48 34.22 17.60
CA GLY A 588 52.88 34.95 16.39
C GLY A 588 52.57 34.25 15.08
N ILE A 589 51.59 34.79 14.35
CA ILE A 589 51.72 35.42 13.02
C ILE A 589 50.32 35.51 12.39
N ARG A 590 49.98 36.72 11.92
CA ARG A 590 48.71 37.07 11.26
C ARG A 590 48.44 36.21 10.03
N SER A 591 47.20 35.76 9.87
CA SER A 591 46.63 35.45 8.55
C SER A 591 45.11 35.63 8.58
N ILE A 592 44.64 36.51 7.69
CA ILE A 592 43.25 36.90 7.47
C ILE A 592 42.57 35.84 6.60
N VAL A 593 41.41 35.34 7.02
CA VAL A 593 40.44 34.72 6.10
C VAL A 593 39.08 35.35 6.36
N SER A 594 38.66 36.17 5.40
CA SER A 594 37.38 36.86 5.33
C SER A 594 36.28 35.92 4.83
N PHE A 595 35.12 35.95 5.50
CA PHE A 595 33.86 35.45 4.95
C PHE A 595 33.41 36.36 3.80
N SER A 596 33.38 35.85 2.57
CA SER A 596 32.83 36.56 1.42
C SER A 596 31.30 36.52 1.45
N ALA A 597 30.69 37.66 1.76
CA ALA A 597 29.30 37.97 1.45
C ALA A 597 29.17 38.18 -0.07
N ARG A 598 28.29 37.42 -0.74
CA ARG A 598 27.87 37.70 -2.11
C ARG A 598 26.95 38.92 -2.09
N LYS A 599 27.37 39.97 -2.78
CA LYS A 599 26.52 41.13 -3.12
C LYS A 599 26.07 40.97 -4.57
N GLU A 600 24.78 41.16 -4.77
CA GLU A 600 24.11 41.26 -6.07
C GLU A 600 24.73 42.36 -6.94
N THR A 601 24.78 42.13 -8.25
CA THR A 601 24.98 43.20 -9.24
C THR A 601 23.85 43.17 -10.26
N VAL A 602 23.13 44.28 -10.27
CA VAL A 602 22.15 44.73 -11.27
C VAL A 602 22.88 45.15 -12.55
N THR A 603 22.23 44.79 -13.66
CA THR A 603 22.35 45.17 -15.09
C THR A 603 23.31 46.27 -15.55
N SER A 604 23.94 46.02 -16.71
CA SER A 604 23.67 46.78 -17.94
C SER A 604 23.83 45.87 -19.15
#